data_AF-A6MZH4-F1
#
_entry.id   AF-A6MZH4-F1
#
_cell.length_a   1.000
_cell.length_b   1.000
_cell.length_c   1.000
_cell.angle_alpha   90.00
_cell.angle_beta   90.00
_cell.angle_gamma   90.00
#
_symmetry.space_group_name_H-M   'P 1'
#
loop_
_entity.id
_entity.type
_entity.pdbx_description
1 polymer ?
#
loop_
_entity_poly.entity_id
_entity_poly.type
_entity_poly.pdbx_seq_one_letter_code
_entity_poly.pdbx_strand_id
1 'polypeptide(L)'
;KVGGFLQRMDLCRKYAFGKMLVIGSTPPFKVKGLWLFRGQDIPKFVMDEVYDMELYEWTKVDLSDEAQKERVNAMIEDQEPFEGEDLLDAKCFK
;
A
#
# COMPACT_ATOMS: atom_id res chain seq x y z
N LYS A 1 2.06 13.48 -2.68
CA LYS A 1 0.70 13.11 -3.12
C LYS A 1 0.77 11.75 -3.83
N VAL A 2 0.06 10.74 -3.35
CA VAL A 2 0.11 9.35 -3.89
C VAL A 2 -0.73 9.12 -5.17
N GLY A 3 -1.52 10.11 -5.61
CA GLY A 3 -2.48 9.95 -6.70
C GLY A 3 -1.88 9.61 -8.07
N GLY A 4 -0.68 10.09 -8.40
CA GLY A 4 -0.02 9.77 -9.67
C GLY A 4 0.35 8.28 -9.78
N PHE A 5 0.81 7.69 -8.68
CA PHE A 5 1.09 6.25 -8.61
C PHE A 5 -0.20 5.44 -8.77
N LEU A 6 -1.27 5.80 -8.06
CA LEU A 6 -2.56 5.13 -8.17
C LEU A 6 -3.15 5.16 -9.58
N GLN A 7 -2.98 6.26 -10.32
CA GLN A 7 -3.42 6.34 -11.71
C GLN A 7 -2.67 5.37 -12.63
N ARG A 8 -1.37 5.18 -12.43
CA ARG A 8 -0.59 4.19 -13.20
C ARG A 8 -0.97 2.76 -12.81
N MET A 9 -1.31 2.53 -11.55
CA MET A 9 -1.80 1.23 -11.08
C MET A 9 -3.19 0.87 -11.63
N ASP A 10 -3.95 1.80 -12.23
CA ASP A 10 -5.31 1.53 -12.78
C ASP A 10 -5.34 0.37 -13.78
N LEU A 11 -4.22 0.09 -14.45
CA LEU A 11 -4.04 -1.07 -15.34
C LEU A 11 -4.21 -2.44 -14.65
N CYS A 12 -3.93 -2.52 -13.33
CA CYS A 12 -4.12 -3.74 -12.54
C CYS A 12 -5.40 -3.73 -11.69
N ARG A 13 -6.26 -2.70 -11.83
CA ARG A 13 -7.46 -2.49 -11.00
C ARG A 13 -8.40 -3.69 -10.93
N LYS A 14 -8.53 -4.45 -12.02
CA LYS A 14 -9.37 -5.66 -12.06
C LYS A 14 -8.78 -6.86 -11.30
N TYR A 15 -7.50 -6.80 -10.96
CA TYR A 15 -6.71 -7.92 -10.43
C TYR A 15 -5.95 -7.57 -9.14
N ALA A 16 -6.10 -6.34 -8.65
CA ALA A 16 -5.40 -5.83 -7.50
C ALA A 16 -6.32 -4.98 -6.64
N PHE A 17 -6.12 -5.08 -5.33
CA PHE A 17 -6.64 -4.15 -4.36
C PHE A 17 -5.45 -3.48 -3.68
N GLY A 18 -5.53 -2.17 -3.48
CA GLY A 18 -4.45 -1.41 -2.88
C GLY A 18 -4.98 -0.46 -1.82
N LYS A 19 -4.16 -0.16 -0.81
CA LYS A 19 -4.45 0.86 0.17
C LYS A 19 -3.19 1.62 0.50
N MET A 20 -3.24 2.94 0.35
CA MET A 20 -2.09 3.82 0.55
C MET A 20 -2.39 4.75 1.72
N LEU A 21 -1.54 4.73 2.73
CA LEU A 21 -1.60 5.54 3.93
C LEU A 21 -0.47 6.57 3.90
N VAL A 22 -0.81 7.82 4.17
CA VAL A 22 0.15 8.91 4.39
C VAL A 22 0.19 9.15 5.89
N ILE A 23 1.35 8.91 6.49
CA ILE A 23 1.57 8.91 7.93
C ILE A 23 2.47 10.09 8.30
N GLY A 24 2.14 10.71 9.43
CA GLY A 24 2.83 11.84 10.00
C GLY A 24 2.05 13.14 9.84
N SER A 25 2.13 14.00 10.85
CA SER A 25 1.53 15.33 10.87
C SER A 25 2.49 16.44 10.39
N THR A 26 3.80 16.15 10.30
CA THR A 26 4.82 17.10 9.82
C THR A 26 5.76 16.48 8.78
N PRO A 27 6.31 17.26 7.82
CA PRO A 27 7.26 16.76 6.85
C PRO A 27 8.59 16.31 7.48
N PRO A 28 9.24 15.25 6.95
CA PRO A 28 8.86 14.46 5.78
C PRO A 28 7.80 13.41 6.09
N PHE A 29 6.71 13.39 5.29
CA PHE A 29 5.64 12.39 5.43
C PHE A 29 6.12 11.00 5.02
N LYS A 30 5.70 9.99 5.78
CA LYS A 30 5.92 8.58 5.45
C LYS A 30 4.75 8.06 4.64
N VAL A 31 5.01 7.21 3.65
CA VAL A 31 3.97 6.57 2.86
C VAL A 31 4.08 5.07 3.07
N LYS A 32 2.98 4.43 3.48
CA LYS A 32 2.88 2.98 3.62
C LYS A 32 1.75 2.47 2.75
N GLY A 33 1.98 1.35 2.08
CA GLY A 33 1.02 0.74 1.17
C GLY A 33 0.75 -0.71 1.53
N LEU A 34 -0.51 -1.11 1.44
CA LEU A 34 -0.93 -2.50 1.40
C LEU A 34 -1.41 -2.82 -0.02
N TRP A 35 -0.92 -3.91 -0.59
CA TRP A 35 -1.37 -4.36 -1.89
C TRP A 35 -1.68 -5.85 -1.87
N LEU A 36 -2.83 -6.19 -2.42
CA LEU A 36 -3.30 -7.55 -2.63
C LEU A 36 -3.41 -7.78 -4.13
N PHE A 37 -2.52 -8.59 -4.68
CA PHE A 37 -2.53 -8.98 -6.08
C PHE A 37 -3.14 -10.38 -6.24
N ARG A 38 -3.79 -10.62 -7.38
CA ARG A 38 -4.22 -11.97 -7.75
C ARG A 38 -3.00 -12.80 -8.18
N GLY A 39 -2.55 -13.68 -7.31
CA GLY A 39 -1.42 -14.58 -7.56
C GLY A 39 -0.48 -14.67 -6.36
N GLN A 40 0.67 -15.32 -6.54
CA GLN A 40 1.72 -15.38 -5.52
C GLN A 40 2.71 -14.21 -5.60
N ASP A 41 2.77 -13.57 -6.78
CA ASP A 41 3.72 -12.53 -7.14
C ASP A 41 3.00 -11.32 -7.72
N ILE A 42 3.70 -10.18 -7.73
CA ILE A 42 3.24 -8.97 -8.40
C ILE A 42 3.15 -9.26 -9.91
N PRO A 43 2.03 -8.94 -10.58
CA PRO A 43 1.90 -9.24 -12.00
C PRO A 43 2.99 -8.55 -12.82
N LYS A 44 3.68 -9.28 -13.71
CA LYS A 44 4.81 -8.75 -14.50
C LYS A 44 4.48 -7.46 -15.23
N PHE A 45 3.29 -7.37 -15.83
CA PHE A 45 2.84 -6.18 -16.53
C PHE A 45 2.79 -4.92 -15.63
N VAL A 46 2.59 -5.07 -14.32
CA VAL A 46 2.68 -3.95 -13.36
C VAL A 46 4.12 -3.52 -13.20
N MET A 47 5.03 -4.48 -13.06
CA MET A 47 6.46 -4.18 -12.95
C MET A 47 7.03 -3.56 -14.23
N ASP A 48 6.54 -3.98 -15.40
CA ASP A 48 7.01 -3.51 -16.70
C ASP A 48 6.46 -2.10 -17.04
N GLU A 49 5.22 -1.80 -16.67
CA GLU A 49 4.54 -0.54 -17.03
C GLU A 49 4.62 0.54 -15.94
N VAL A 50 4.81 0.15 -14.67
CA VAL A 50 4.83 1.07 -13.53
C VAL A 50 6.25 1.17 -12.97
N TYR A 51 7.06 2.05 -13.56
CA TYR A 51 8.46 2.29 -13.14
C TYR A 51 8.60 2.76 -11.68
N ASP A 52 7.55 3.35 -11.09
CA ASP A 52 7.60 3.77 -9.68
C ASP A 52 7.55 2.59 -8.71
N MET A 53 7.25 1.37 -9.16
CA MET A 53 7.29 0.19 -8.29
C MET A 53 8.66 0.02 -7.64
N GLU A 54 9.74 0.42 -8.33
CA GLU A 54 11.12 0.39 -7.81
C GLU A 54 11.40 1.47 -6.74
N LEU A 55 10.58 2.51 -6.65
CA LEU A 55 10.73 3.57 -5.64
C LEU A 55 10.19 3.16 -4.27
N TYR A 56 9.48 2.03 -4.20
CA TYR A 56 8.92 1.49 -2.96
C TYR A 56 9.59 0.17 -2.59
N GLU A 57 9.72 -0.07 -1.29
CA GLU A 57 10.14 -1.36 -0.78
C GLU A 57 8.94 -2.31 -0.69
N TRP A 58 9.01 -3.43 -1.42
CA TRP A 58 7.96 -4.44 -1.45
C TRP A 58 8.39 -5.65 -0.64
N THR A 59 7.65 -5.94 0.44
CA THR A 59 7.83 -7.14 1.23
C THR A 59 6.53 -7.95 1.20
N LYS A 60 6.64 -9.24 0.91
CA LYS A 60 5.50 -10.15 0.96
C LYS A 60 5.07 -10.33 2.42
N VAL A 61 3.80 -10.07 2.70
CA VAL A 61 3.23 -10.25 4.04
C VAL A 61 3.22 -11.74 4.40
N ASP A 62 3.76 -12.05 5.56
CA ASP A 62 3.63 -13.35 6.21
C ASP A 62 2.43 -13.34 7.16
N LEU A 63 1.41 -14.11 6.83
CA LEU A 63 0.19 -14.22 7.64
C LEU A 63 0.38 -15.10 8.89
N SER A 64 1.49 -15.83 8.99
CA SER A 64 1.84 -16.57 10.19
C SER A 64 2.42 -15.67 11.29
N ASP A 65 2.88 -14.47 10.92
CA ASP A 65 3.33 -13.44 11.84
C ASP A 65 2.13 -12.57 12.28
N GLU A 66 1.71 -12.73 13.53
CA GLU A 66 0.59 -11.98 14.09
C GLU A 66 0.81 -10.45 14.03
N ALA A 67 2.06 -9.96 14.13
CA ALA A 67 2.34 -8.53 14.04
C ALA A 67 2.10 -7.99 12.62
N GLN A 68 2.47 -8.75 11.58
CA GLN A 68 2.21 -8.34 10.20
C GLN A 68 0.72 -8.40 9.88
N LYS A 69 0.02 -9.42 10.39
CA LYS A 69 -1.42 -9.57 10.24
C LYS A 69 -2.19 -8.43 10.91
N GLU A 70 -1.82 -8.05 12.14
CA GLU A 70 -2.39 -6.89 12.83
C GLU A 70 -2.16 -5.60 12.03
N ARG A 71 -0.94 -5.41 11.51
CA ARG A 71 -0.59 -4.27 10.66
C ARG A 71 -1.45 -4.20 9.39
N VAL A 72 -1.67 -5.33 8.73
CA VAL A 72 -2.56 -5.41 7.54
C VAL A 72 -3.99 -5.05 7.91
N ASN A 73 -4.51 -5.56 9.02
CA ASN A 73 -5.86 -5.23 9.48
C ASN A 73 -5.99 -3.74 9.81
N ALA A 74 -5.04 -3.17 10.54
CA ALA A 74 -5.00 -1.75 10.87
C ALA A 74 -4.99 -0.87 9.60
N MET A 75 -4.24 -1.28 8.57
CA MET A 75 -4.26 -0.60 7.27
C MET A 75 -5.65 -0.70 6.62
N ILE A 76 -6.26 -1.89 6.58
CA ILE A 76 -7.60 -2.12 5.97
C ILE A 76 -8.70 -1.36 6.71
N GLU A 77 -8.59 -1.19 8.02
CA GLU A 77 -9.57 -0.50 8.86
C GLU A 77 -9.35 1.02 8.95
N ASP A 78 -8.29 1.57 8.35
CA ASP A 78 -7.89 2.98 8.53
C ASP A 78 -7.72 3.34 10.01
N GLN A 79 -7.11 2.43 10.78
CA GLN A 79 -6.97 2.62 12.21
C GLN A 79 -6.06 3.83 12.51
N GLU A 80 -6.57 4.76 13.32
CA GLU A 80 -5.82 5.92 13.80
C GLU A 80 -5.63 5.84 15.33
N PRO A 81 -4.41 6.09 15.86
CA PRO A 81 -3.14 6.33 15.15
C PRO A 81 -2.54 5.04 14.56
N PHE A 82 -1.89 5.14 13.41
CA PHE A 82 -1.27 3.99 12.74
C PHE A 82 0.20 3.86 13.17
N GLU A 83 0.55 2.74 13.80
CA GLU A 83 1.89 2.51 14.38
C GLU A 83 2.36 3.63 15.35
N GLY A 84 1.42 4.29 16.03
CA GLY A 84 1.71 5.38 16.96
C GLY A 84 2.00 6.74 16.28
N GLU A 85 1.83 6.84 14.96
CA GLU A 85 1.90 8.10 14.22
C GLU A 85 0.51 8.50 13.69
N ASP A 86 0.28 9.82 13.55
CA ASP A 86 -0.97 10.35 13.01
C ASP A 86 -1.16 9.89 11.55
N LEU A 87 -2.35 9.40 11.24
CA LEU A 87 -2.73 9.12 9.86
C LEU A 87 -3.26 10.42 9.24
N LEU A 88 -2.60 10.89 8.18
CA LEU A 88 -2.96 12.16 7.53
C LEU A 88 -3.97 11.96 6.40
N ASP A 89 -3.80 10.89 5.63
CA ASP A 89 -4.64 10.58 4.48
C ASP A 89 -4.59 9.07 4.21
N ALA A 90 -5.73 8.48 3.88
CA ALA A 90 -5.83 7.09 3.48
C ALA A 90 -6.61 6.98 2.18
N LYS A 91 -6.03 6.27 1.20
CA LYS A 91 -6.61 6.10 -0.13
C LYS A 91 -6.75 4.63 -0.46
N CYS A 92 -7.99 4.25 -0.75
CA CYS A 92 -8.34 2.94 -1.26
C CYS A 92 -8.22 2.91 -2.78
N PHE A 93 -7.62 1.85 -3.32
CA PHE A 93 -7.49 1.55 -4.74
C PHE A 93 -8.30 0.28 -5.05
N LYS A 94 -9.40 0.45 -5.81
CA LYS A 94 -10.33 -0.59 -6.23
C LYS A 94 -11.05 -0.18 -7.51
#